data_AF-A0ABD5VYT5-F1
#
_entry.id   AF-A0ABD5VYT5-F1
#
_cell.length_a   1.000
_cell.length_b   1.000
_cell.length_c   1.000
_cell.angle_alpha   90.00
_cell.angle_beta   90.00
_cell.angle_gamma   90.00
#
_symmetry.space_group_name_H-M   'P 1'
#
loop_
_entity.id
_entity.type
_entity.pdbx_description
1 polymer ?
#
loop_
_entity_poly.entity_id
_entity_poly.type
_entity_poly.pdbx_seq_one_letter_code
_entity_poly.pdbx_strand_id
1 'polypeptide(L)' 'MATITEPEDYRADVVGSPFPGTEIALAEDGEILLRGPNVMDGYWGDEDATAYAIRDGWYHTGDLGEFTDDGALRVTGRK' A
#
# COMPACT_ATOMS: atom_id res chain seq x y z
N MET A 1 5.34 0.22 8.16
CA MET A 1 4.72 1.55 8.00
C MET A 1 4.82 1.91 6.53
N ALA A 2 3.71 2.28 5.88
CA ALA A 2 3.68 2.50 4.42
C ALA A 2 3.41 3.97 4.05
N THR A 3 2.65 4.68 4.88
CA THR A 3 2.35 6.11 4.73
C THR A 3 2.71 6.88 6.00
N ILE A 4 2.86 8.19 5.86
CA ILE A 4 3.07 9.15 6.94
C ILE A 4 2.19 10.38 6.73
N THR A 5 1.74 10.96 7.84
CA THR A 5 0.94 12.18 7.86
C THR A 5 1.66 13.19 8.73
N GLU A 6 2.02 14.34 8.17
CA GLU A 6 2.52 15.45 8.97
C GLU A 6 1.36 16.03 9.81
N PRO A 7 1.61 16.52 11.04
CA PRO A 7 0.54 16.99 11.90
C PRO A 7 -0.36 18.08 11.27
N GLU A 8 0.20 18.88 10.38
CA GLU A 8 -0.52 19.94 9.64
C GLU A 8 -1.40 19.43 8.50
N ASP A 9 -1.09 18.25 7.95
CA ASP A 9 -1.82 17.63 6.84
C ASP A 9 -2.87 16.60 7.30
N TYR A 10 -3.14 16.55 8.61
CA TYR A 10 -4.08 15.58 9.17
C TYR A 10 -5.50 15.79 8.63
N ARG A 11 -6.04 14.74 8.01
CA ARG A 11 -7.45 14.62 7.64
C ARG A 11 -7.95 13.23 7.99
N ALA A 12 -9.19 13.13 8.47
CA ALA A 12 -9.75 11.89 9.01
C ALA A 12 -10.02 10.82 7.93
N ASP A 13 -10.09 11.22 6.67
CA ASP A 13 -10.48 10.41 5.52
C ASP A 13 -9.30 9.89 4.69
N VAL A 14 -8.05 10.18 5.08
CA VAL A 14 -6.84 9.72 4.38
C VAL A 14 -5.86 9.07 5.35
N VAL A 15 -4.97 8.23 4.81
CA VAL A 15 -3.89 7.58 5.57
C VAL A 15 -2.53 8.27 5.39
N GLY A 16 -2.48 9.39 4.68
CA GLY A 16 -1.26 10.18 4.45
C GLY A 16 -0.58 9.87 3.13
N SER A 17 0.64 10.36 2.98
CA SER A 17 1.47 10.22 1.78
C SER A 17 2.46 9.06 1.92
N PRO A 18 2.98 8.48 0.83
CA PRO A 18 3.97 7.40 0.90
C PRO A 18 5.15 7.73 1.82
N PHE A 19 5.53 6.79 2.68
CA PHE A 19 6.70 6.93 3.54
C PHE A 19 7.97 6.98 2.67
N PRO A 20 8.99 7.81 3.00
CA PRO A 20 10.23 7.86 2.22
C PRO A 20 10.87 6.48 2.03
N GLY A 21 11.09 6.08 0.76
CA GLY A 21 11.62 4.77 0.40
C GLY A 21 10.56 3.67 0.22
N THR A 22 9.27 4.00 0.40
CA THR A 22 8.13 3.15 0.06
C THR A 22 7.48 3.69 -1.21
N GLU A 23 7.32 2.83 -2.20
CA GLU A 23 6.53 3.08 -3.39
C GLU A 23 5.12 2.50 -3.19
N ILE A 24 4.12 3.29 -3.58
CA ILE A 24 2.71 2.89 -3.55
C ILE A 24 2.15 3.08 -4.96
N ALA A 25 1.49 2.05 -5.48
CA ALA A 25 0.77 2.10 -6.75
C ALA A 25 -0.66 1.59 -6.56
N LEU A 26 -1.52 1.85 -7.55
CA LEU A 26 -2.86 1.27 -7.61
C LEU A 26 -2.91 0.30 -8.80
N ALA A 27 -3.40 -0.92 -8.57
CA ALA A 27 -3.73 -1.85 -9.64
C ALA A 27 -4.92 -1.35 -10.47
N GLU A 28 -5.21 -1.99 -11.60
CA GLU A 28 -6.33 -1.62 -12.48
C GLU A 28 -7.69 -1.63 -11.79
N ASP A 29 -7.85 -2.49 -10.78
CA ASP A 29 -9.07 -2.61 -9.97
C ASP A 29 -9.07 -1.75 -8.69
N GLY A 30 -8.08 -0.87 -8.54
CA GLY A 30 -7.92 0.02 -7.40
C GLY A 30 -7.25 -0.59 -6.18
N GLU A 31 -6.71 -1.82 -6.28
CA GLU A 31 -5.93 -2.40 -5.18
C GLU A 31 -4.65 -1.61 -4.91
N ILE A 32 -4.38 -1.39 -3.63
CA ILE A 32 -3.16 -0.75 -3.16
C ILE A 32 -2.00 -1.75 -3.26
N LEU A 33 -0.96 -1.35 -3.99
CA LEU A 33 0.28 -2.11 -4.16
C LEU A 33 1.40 -1.42 -3.41
N LEU A 34 2.21 -2.19 -2.70
CA LEU A 34 3.36 -1.68 -1.94
C LEU A 34 4.67 -2.28 -2.43
N ARG A 35 5.71 -1.45 -2.53
CA ARG A 35 7.09 -1.90 -2.73
C ARG A 35 8.02 -1.06 -1.86
N GLY A 36 8.95 -1.72 -1.17
CA GLY A 36 9.90 -1.01 -0.31
C GLY A 36 10.49 -1.91 0.78
N PRO A 37 11.43 -1.38 1.57
CA PRO A 37 12.14 -2.13 2.60
C PRO A 37 11.25 -2.55 3.78
N ASN A 38 10.03 -2.01 3.85
CA ASN A 38 9.05 -2.33 4.88
C ASN A 38 8.10 -3.47 4.51
N VAL A 39 8.23 -4.04 3.31
CA VAL A 39 7.46 -5.20 2.84
C VAL A 39 8.11 -6.48 3.37
N MET A 40 7.31 -7.48 3.74
CA MET A 40 7.80 -8.78 4.19
C MET A 40 8.54 -9.53 3.07
N ASP A 41 9.47 -10.41 3.42
CA ASP A 41 10.12 -11.30 2.44
C ASP A 41 9.17 -12.40 1.93
N GLY A 42 8.13 -12.70 2.70
CA GLY A 42 7.12 -13.71 2.39
C GLY A 42 6.43 -14.26 3.63
N TYR A 43 5.54 -15.22 3.42
CA TYR A 43 4.90 -15.98 4.48
C TYR A 43 5.75 -17.19 4.87
N TRP A 44 5.81 -17.48 6.17
CA TRP A 44 6.63 -18.56 6.70
C TRP A 44 6.13 -19.94 6.24
N GLY A 45 6.96 -20.67 5.51
CA GLY A 45 6.68 -22.04 5.07
C GLY A 45 5.58 -22.15 4.00
N ASP A 46 5.19 -21.04 3.39
CA ASP A 46 4.13 -20.98 2.38
C ASP A 46 4.60 -20.17 1.16
N GLU A 47 5.31 -20.87 0.27
CA GLU A 47 5.86 -20.29 -0.96
C GLU A 47 4.76 -19.88 -1.94
N ASP A 48 3.65 -20.63 -1.99
CA ASP A 48 2.52 -20.34 -2.87
C ASP A 48 1.79 -19.05 -2.44
N ALA A 49 1.51 -18.90 -1.14
CA ALA A 49 0.94 -17.66 -0.61
C ALA A 49 1.89 -16.48 -0.79
N THR A 50 3.21 -16.72 -0.65
CA THR A 50 4.23 -15.69 -0.87
C THR A 50 4.24 -15.21 -2.31
N ALA A 51 4.26 -16.13 -3.29
CA ALA A 51 4.25 -15.80 -4.71
C ALA A 51 2.93 -15.14 -5.15
N TYR A 52 1.82 -15.48 -4.50
CA TYR A 52 0.53 -14.82 -4.73
C TYR A 52 0.53 -13.38 -4.20
N ALA A 53 1.01 -13.17 -2.97
CA ALA A 53 1.00 -11.87 -2.32
C ALA A 53 2.11 -10.94 -2.84
N ILE A 54 3.25 -11.47 -3.25
CA ILE A 54 4.39 -10.71 -3.78
C ILE A 54 4.63 -11.14 -5.22
N ARG A 55 4.18 -10.32 -6.17
CA ARG A 55 4.28 -10.58 -7.61
C ARG A 55 4.80 -9.35 -8.33
N ASP A 56 5.71 -9.57 -9.29
CA ASP A 56 6.40 -8.51 -10.04
C ASP A 56 7.09 -7.45 -9.14
N GLY A 57 7.54 -7.86 -7.95
CA GLY A 57 8.17 -7.00 -6.95
C GLY A 57 7.20 -6.12 -6.15
N TRP A 58 5.89 -6.33 -6.32
CA TRP A 58 4.83 -5.62 -5.60
C TRP A 58 4.13 -6.54 -4.61
N TYR A 59 3.90 -6.02 -3.41
CA TYR A 59 3.04 -6.63 -2.42
C TYR A 59 1.59 -6.19 -2.63
N HIS A 60 0.72 -7.17 -2.83
CA HIS A 60 -0.72 -7.04 -2.99
C HIS A 60 -1.40 -7.06 -1.62
N THR A 61 -1.91 -5.92 -1.19
CA THR A 61 -2.49 -5.79 0.17
C THR A 61 -3.88 -6.40 0.28
N GLY A 62 -4.60 -6.53 -0.85
CA GLY A 62 -6.03 -6.82 -0.89
C GLY A 62 -6.93 -5.65 -0.48
N ASP A 63 -6.36 -4.50 -0.13
CA ASP A 63 -7.10 -3.28 0.21
C ASP A 63 -7.29 -2.41 -1.03
N LEU A 64 -8.46 -1.78 -1.15
CA LEU A 64 -8.78 -0.86 -2.24
C LEU A 64 -8.50 0.58 -1.81
N GLY A 65 -8.02 1.40 -2.74
CA GLY A 65 -7.75 2.81 -2.45
C GLY A 65 -7.73 3.71 -3.67
N GLU A 66 -7.62 4.99 -3.38
CA GLU A 66 -7.50 6.06 -4.37
C GLU A 66 -6.50 7.11 -3.86
N PHE A 67 -5.80 7.77 -4.79
CA PHE A 67 -5.06 8.98 -4.46
C PHE A 67 -5.98 10.18 -4.58
N THR A 68 -5.95 11.04 -3.57
CA THR A 68 -6.61 12.35 -3.62
C THR A 68 -5.85 13.31 -4.54
N ASP A 69 -6.48 14.42 -4.94
CA ASP A 69 -5.87 15.40 -5.84
C ASP A 69 -4.58 16.03 -5.27
N ASP A 70 -4.42 16.04 -3.96
CA ASP A 70 -3.22 16.50 -3.24
C ASP A 70 -2.21 15.38 -2.93
N GLY A 71 -2.42 14.17 -3.47
CA GLY A 71 -1.46 13.07 -3.44
C GLY A 71 -1.48 12.19 -2.18
N ALA A 72 -2.42 12.39 -1.27
CA ALA A 72 -2.59 11.48 -0.13
C ALA A 72 -3.35 10.21 -0.54
N LEU A 73 -3.08 9.10 0.14
CA LEU A 73 -3.78 7.85 -0.08
C LEU A 73 -5.05 7.79 0.79
N ARG A 74 -6.19 7.44 0.19
CA ARG A 74 -7.42 7.05 0.88
C ARG A 74 -7.67 5.56 0.67
N VAL A 75 -7.99 4.86 1.76
CA VAL A 75 -8.45 3.46 1.70
C VAL A 75 -9.98 3.46 1.56
N THR A 76 -10.50 2.80 0.53
CA THR A 76 -11.92 2.82 0.16
C THR A 76 -12.64 1.50 0.45
N GLY A 77 -11.90 0.42 0.73
CA GLY A 77 -12.49 -0.87 1.07
C GLY A 77 -11.46 -2.00 1.05
N ARG A 78 -11.96 -3.23 1.00
CA ARG A 78 -11.17 -4.45 0.91
C ARG A 78 -11.85 -5.47 0.01
N LYS A 79 -11.06 -6.27 -0.70
CA LYS A 79 -11.52 -7.41 -1.51
C LYS A 79 -11.87 -8.63 -0.64
#